data_AF-A0A941MJ89-F1
#
_entry.id   AF-A0A941MJ89-F1
#
_cell.length_a   1.000
_cell.length_b   1.000
_cell.length_c   1.000
_cell.angle_alpha   90.00
_cell.angle_beta   90.00
_cell.angle_gamma   90.00
#
_symmetry.space_group_name_H-M   'P 1'
#
loop_
_entity.id
_entity.type
_entity.pdbx_description
1 polymer ?
#
loop_
_entity_poly.entity_id
_entity_poly.type
_entity_poly.pdbx_seq_one_letter_code
_entity_poly.pdbx_strand_id
1 'polypeptide(L)' 'MRVSDALDIDEAELEERFVRASGPGGQNVNKVSTAVELRFDFRANTSIPPYARERL' A
#
# COMPACT_ATOMS: atom_id res chain seq x y z
N MET A 1 -6.97 -8.27 4.48
CA MET A 1 -5.68 -8.05 5.18
C MET A 1 -5.96 -7.52 6.57
N ARG A 2 -5.70 -8.35 7.60
CA ARG A 2 -6.01 -7.97 8.97
C ARG A 2 -4.96 -7.04 9.57
N VAL A 3 -5.37 -5.83 9.97
CA VAL A 3 -4.49 -4.85 10.63
C VAL A 3 -4.70 -4.88 12.15
N SER A 4 -5.94 -5.03 12.60
CA SER A 4 -6.29 -5.19 14.01
C SER A 4 -7.56 -6.02 14.18
N ASP A 5 -8.00 -6.25 15.42
CA ASP A 5 -9.23 -7.01 15.67
C ASP A 5 -10.47 -6.35 15.05
N ALA A 6 -10.48 -5.02 15.00
CA ALA A 6 -11.57 -4.19 14.50
C ALA A 6 -11.31 -3.58 13.10
N LEU A 7 -10.19 -3.90 12.47
CA LEU A 7 -9.83 -3.38 11.15
C LEU A 7 -9.26 -4.48 10.27
N ASP A 8 -10.05 -4.89 9.29
CA ASP A 8 -9.62 -5.71 8.16
C ASP A 8 -9.77 -4.86 6.89
N ILE A 9 -8.72 -4.82 6.08
CA ILE A 9 -8.68 -4.08 4.82
C ILE A 9 -8.82 -5.10 3.69
N ASP A 10 -9.83 -4.97 2.84
CA ASP A 10 -9.97 -5.86 1.69
C ASP A 10 -8.80 -5.63 0.72
N GLU A 11 -8.25 -6.70 0.14
CA GLU A 11 -7.16 -6.59 -0.83
C GLU A 11 -7.59 -5.81 -2.08
N ALA A 12 -8.87 -5.82 -2.43
CA ALA A 12 -9.43 -5.01 -3.51
C ALA A 12 -9.37 -3.49 -3.24
N GLU A 13 -9.13 -3.09 -1.98
CA GLU A 13 -9.01 -1.68 -1.59
C GLU A 13 -7.55 -1.20 -1.60
N LEU A 14 -6.59 -2.09 -1.87
CA LEU A 14 -5.19 -1.79 -2.03
C LEU A 14 -4.83 -1.79 -3.52
N GLU A 15 -4.28 -0.69 -4.00
CA GLU A 15 -3.74 -0.61 -5.35
C GLU A 15 -2.22 -0.84 -5.32
N GLU A 16 -1.78 -1.92 -5.97
CA GLU A 16 -0.37 -2.28 -6.11
C GLU A 16 0.20 -1.79 -7.44
N ARG A 17 1.30 -1.04 -7.37
CA ARG A 17 2.04 -0.59 -8.55
C ARG A 17 3.51 -0.95 -8.45
N PHE A 18 3.97 -1.75 -9.40
CA PHE A 18 5.40 -2.07 -9.54
C PHE A 18 6.12 -0.88 -10.19
N VAL A 19 7.06 -0.29 -9.46
CA VAL A 19 7.87 0.84 -9.93
C VAL A 19 9.31 0.40 -10.12
N ARG A 20 10.02 1.08 -11.03
CA ARG A 20 11.48 0.90 -11.14
C ARG A 20 12.13 1.64 -9.99
N ALA A 21 12.96 0.96 -9.21
CA ALA A 21 13.75 1.59 -8.16
C ALA A 21 14.73 2.62 -8.80
N SER A 22 14.48 3.90 -8.60
CA SER A 22 15.33 4.99 -9.10
C SER A 22 16.45 5.29 -8.09
N GLY A 23 17.37 4.34 -7.90
CA GLY A 23 18.59 4.53 -7.11
C GLY A 23 19.84 4.45 -8.00
N PRO A 24 20.97 5.09 -7.63
CA PRO A 24 22.25 4.90 -8.32
C PRO A 24 22.77 3.49 -7.98
N GLY A 25 22.27 2.48 -8.69
CA GLY A 25 22.54 1.08 -8.42
C GLY A 25 23.02 0.37 -9.68
N GLY A 26 24.18 -0.28 -9.59
CA GLY A 26 24.79 -1.08 -10.65
C GLY A 26 23.90 -2.23 -11.14
N GLN A 27 24.46 -3.08 -12.02
CA GLN A 27 23.77 -4.06 -12.88
C GLN A 27 22.61 -4.88 -12.26
N ASN A 28 22.54 -5.07 -10.94
CA ASN A 28 21.45 -5.79 -10.26
C ASN A 28 20.16 -4.97 -10.06
N VAL A 29 20.21 -3.63 -10.06
CA VAL A 29 19.02 -2.76 -9.89
C VAL A 29 18.23 -2.59 -11.19
N ASN A 30 18.86 -2.84 -12.35
CA ASN A 30 18.23 -2.61 -13.66
C ASN A 30 17.39 -3.79 -14.18
N LYS A 31 17.32 -4.92 -13.47
CA LYS A 31 16.72 -6.15 -14.02
C LYS A 31 15.45 -6.64 -13.30
N VAL A 32 15.19 -6.20 -12.08
CA VAL A 32 13.99 -6.62 -11.34
C VAL A 32 13.29 -5.39 -10.79
N SER A 33 12.03 -5.19 -11.19
CA SER A 33 11.11 -4.22 -10.58
C SER A 33 10.76 -4.67 -9.15
N THR A 34 11.74 -4.65 -8.23
CA THR A 34 11.56 -5.08 -6.84
C THR A 34 10.84 -4.05 -5.99
N ALA A 35 10.70 -2.81 -6.47
CA ALA A 35 9.99 -1.77 -5.74
C ALA A 35 8.49 -1.85 -6.05
N VAL A 36 7.70 -2.00 -4.98
CA VAL A 36 6.23 -1.98 -5.02
C VAL A 36 5.76 -0.75 -4.28
N GLU A 37 4.98 0.08 -4.95
CA GLU A 37 4.19 1.16 -4.35
C GLU A 37 2.80 0.61 -4.04
N LEU A 38 2.40 0.73 -2.78
CA LEU A 38 1.05 0.37 -2.30
C LEU A 38 0.29 1.65 -2.02
N ARG A 39 -0.86 1.83 -2.69
CA ARG A 39 -1.76 2.96 -2.47
C ARG A 39 -3.03 2.47 -1.79
N PHE A 40 -3.48 3.24 -0.81
CA PHE A 40 -4.69 2.97 -0.07
C PHE A 40 -5.48 4.28 0.09
N ASP A 41 -6.72 4.32 -0.42
CA ASP A 41 -7.58 5.50 -0.33
C ASP A 41 -8.41 5.48 0.97
N PHE A 42 -7.94 6.21 1.97
CA PHE A 42 -8.62 6.34 3.26
C PHE A 42 -10.02 6.96 3.20
N ARG A 43 -10.33 7.78 2.19
CA ARG A 43 -11.59 8.54 2.11
C ARG A 43 -12.68 7.78 1.39
N ALA A 44 -12.32 7.02 0.36
CA ALA A 44 -13.27 6.21 -0.41
C ALA A 44 -13.69 4.92 0.30
N ASN A 45 -12.95 4.53 1.33
CA ASN A 45 -13.01 3.17 1.87
C ASN A 45 -13.98 3.04 3.07
N THR A 46 -14.89 2.07 3.01
CA THR A 46 -15.92 1.83 4.03
C THR A 46 -15.48 0.89 5.16
N SER A 47 -14.36 0.18 4.98
CA SER A 47 -13.84 -0.82 5.91
C SER A 47 -13.12 -0.19 7.12
N ILE A 48 -12.89 1.13 7.08
CA ILE A 48 -12.24 1.85 8.19
C ILE A 48 -13.25 2.31 9.25
N PRO A 49 -13.07 1.91 10.52
CA PRO A 49 -13.88 2.39 11.62
C PRO A 49 -13.80 3.92 11.80
N PRO A 50 -14.89 4.60 12.19
CA PRO A 50 -14.92 6.06 12.35
C PRO A 50 -13.78 6.61 13.24
N TYR A 51 -13.47 5.93 14.35
CA TYR A 51 -12.42 6.37 15.29
C TYR A 51 -11.02 6.38 14.68
N ALA A 52 -10.75 5.55 13.65
CA ALA A 52 -9.46 5.51 12.98
C ALA A 52 -9.31 6.67 11.99
N ARG A 53 -10.42 7.15 11.43
CA ARG A 53 -10.44 8.31 10.51
C ARG A 53 -10.09 9.61 11.22
N GLU A 54 -10.40 9.73 12.51
CA GLU A 54 -10.15 10.95 13.29
C GLU A 54 -8.68 11.13 13.70
N ARG A 55 -7.82 10.13 13.45
CA ARG A 55 -6.42 10.09 13.94
C ARG A 55 -5.36 10.20 12.83
N LEU A 56 -5.77 10.41 11.58
CA LEU A 56 -4.92 10.46 10.37
C LEU A 56 -5.11 11.79 9.63
#